data_AF-A0A9P7JR96-F1
#
_entry.id   AF-A0A9P7JR96-F1
#
_cell.length_a   1.000
_cell.length_b   1.000
_cell.length_c   1.000
_cell.angle_alpha   90.00
_cell.angle_beta   90.00
_cell.angle_gamma   90.00
#
_symmetry.space_group_name_H-M   'P 1'
#
loop_
_entity.id
_entity.type
_entity.pdbx_description
1 polymer ?
#
loop_
_entity_poly.entity_id
_entity_poly.type
_entity_poly.pdbx_seq_one_letter_code
_entity_poly.pdbx_strand_id
1 'polypeptide(L)'
;LQHKFAKEPLFLDVVEALYDLDSSKSVKTKRRARHHAKQYFIENDKLWRVANDSKLECVTQEEAVELARAEHANRGHWGRDLVKLQLMDHIYSPRLDHSVTTAI
;
A
#
# COMPACT_ATOMS: atom_id res chain seq x y z
N LEU A 1 9.63 8.37 1.83
CA LEU A 1 8.72 7.43 1.13
C LEU A 1 9.37 6.56 0.05
N GLN A 2 10.25 7.08 -0.83
CA GLN A 2 10.91 6.24 -1.87
C GLN A 2 11.65 5.02 -1.29
N HIS A 3 12.43 5.22 -0.22
CA HIS A 3 13.12 4.11 0.46
C HIS A 3 12.15 3.08 1.05
N LYS A 4 11.03 3.53 1.64
CA LYS A 4 10.00 2.65 2.21
C LYS A 4 9.39 1.73 1.13
N PHE A 5 9.08 2.28 -0.04
CA PHE A 5 8.43 1.54 -1.13
C PHE A 5 9.40 0.99 -2.18
N ALA A 6 10.70 0.90 -1.90
CA ALA A 6 11.70 0.44 -2.86
C ALA A 6 11.41 -0.98 -3.41
N LYS A 7 10.74 -1.82 -2.64
CA LYS A 7 10.31 -3.18 -3.03
C LYS A 7 8.90 -3.25 -3.61
N GLU A 8 8.20 -2.11 -3.72
CA GLU A 8 6.81 -2.02 -4.16
C GLU A 8 6.69 -1.13 -5.42
N PRO A 9 6.94 -1.67 -6.63
CA PRO A 9 7.10 -0.87 -7.84
C PRO A 9 5.93 0.07 -8.15
N LEU A 10 4.69 -0.36 -7.87
CA LEU A 10 3.50 0.47 -8.06
C LEU A 10 3.54 1.72 -7.17
N PHE A 11 3.87 1.55 -5.89
CA PHE A 11 3.92 2.66 -4.94
C PHE A 11 5.13 3.54 -5.18
N LEU A 12 6.27 2.96 -5.56
CA LEU A 12 7.44 3.74 -5.96
C LEU A 12 7.12 4.63 -7.16
N ASP A 13 6.48 4.09 -8.21
CA ASP A 13 6.06 4.86 -9.38
C ASP A 13 5.09 5.99 -9.01
N VAL A 14 4.13 5.73 -8.11
CA VAL A 14 3.17 6.73 -7.63
C VAL A 14 3.88 7.83 -6.83
N VAL A 15 4.74 7.46 -5.88
CA VAL A 15 5.48 8.42 -5.04
C VAL A 15 6.38 9.30 -5.90
N GLU A 16 7.08 8.73 -6.87
CA GLU A 16 7.92 9.49 -7.79
C GLU A 16 7.09 10.42 -8.68
N ALA A 17 5.90 10.00 -9.12
CA ALA A 17 5.00 10.87 -9.87
C ALA A 17 4.43 12.01 -9.01
N LEU A 18 4.14 11.77 -7.73
CA LEU A 18 3.62 12.80 -6.81
C LEU A 18 4.68 13.82 -6.40
N TYR A 19 5.95 13.43 -6.36
CA TYR A 19 7.08 14.34 -6.11
C TYR A 19 7.74 14.90 -7.39
N ASP A 20 7.18 14.63 -8.58
CA ASP A 20 7.76 15.01 -9.88
C ASP A 20 9.23 14.53 -10.08
N LEU A 21 9.58 13.38 -9.51
CA LEU A 21 10.92 12.75 -9.61
C LEU A 21 11.06 11.83 -10.84
N ASP A 22 10.08 11.83 -11.73
CA ASP A 22 10.01 10.95 -12.90
C ASP A 22 10.73 11.51 -14.14
N SER A 23 11.59 12.52 -13.98
CA SER A 23 12.23 13.28 -15.07
C SER A 23 12.96 12.40 -16.10
N SER A 24 13.65 11.35 -15.64
CA SER A 24 14.42 10.41 -16.45
C SER A 24 13.60 9.30 -17.13
N LYS A 25 12.31 9.13 -16.76
CA LYS A 25 11.46 8.06 -17.29
C LYS A 25 10.89 8.38 -18.66
N SER A 26 10.54 7.36 -19.44
CA SER A 26 9.87 7.53 -20.73
C SER A 26 8.49 8.21 -20.58
N VAL A 27 8.05 8.95 -21.58
CA VAL A 27 6.72 9.61 -21.61
C VAL A 27 5.58 8.62 -21.30
N LYS A 28 5.66 7.39 -21.82
CA LYS A 28 4.67 6.33 -21.57
C LYS A 28 4.62 5.95 -20.09
N THR A 29 5.80 5.79 -19.46
CA THR A 29 5.90 5.45 -18.04
C THR A 29 5.36 6.57 -17.16
N LYS A 30 5.73 7.83 -17.44
CA LYS A 30 5.22 9.00 -16.72
C LYS A 30 3.70 9.09 -16.79
N ARG A 31 3.13 8.94 -18.00
CA ARG A 31 1.68 8.98 -18.21
C ARG A 31 0.96 7.90 -17.41
N ARG A 32 1.50 6.68 -17.38
CA ARG A 32 0.93 5.58 -16.58
C ARG A 32 1.00 5.88 -15.08
N ALA A 33 2.16 6.30 -14.58
CA ALA A 33 2.37 6.62 -13.17
C ALA A 33 1.44 7.76 -12.71
N ARG A 34 1.35 8.86 -13.48
CA ARG A 34 0.44 9.98 -13.23
C ARG A 34 -1.03 9.58 -13.28
N HIS A 35 -1.41 8.67 -14.17
CA HIS A 35 -2.78 8.13 -14.20
C HIS A 35 -3.09 7.36 -12.92
N HIS A 36 -2.20 6.48 -12.47
CA HIS A 36 -2.36 5.77 -11.19
C HIS A 36 -2.40 6.74 -10.00
N ALA A 37 -1.51 7.73 -9.97
CA ALA A 37 -1.37 8.69 -8.89
C ALA A 37 -2.63 9.54 -8.62
N LYS A 38 -3.60 9.60 -9.56
CA LYS A 38 -4.88 10.31 -9.37
C LYS A 38 -5.68 9.84 -8.15
N GLN A 39 -5.50 8.58 -7.75
CA GLN A 39 -6.18 8.01 -6.59
C GLN A 39 -5.32 8.08 -5.32
N TYR A 40 -4.17 8.74 -5.37
CA TYR A 40 -3.22 8.75 -4.27
C TYR A 40 -2.86 10.17 -3.88
N PHE A 41 -2.45 10.33 -2.64
CA PHE A 41 -1.91 11.58 -2.13
C PHE A 41 -0.98 11.30 -0.96
N ILE A 42 -0.15 12.28 -0.63
CA ILE A 42 0.78 12.20 0.50
C ILE A 42 0.26 13.12 1.59
N GLU A 43 0.20 12.61 2.81
CA GLU A 43 -0.21 13.37 3.99
C GLU A 43 0.52 12.78 5.20
N ASN A 44 1.15 13.65 6.01
CA ASN A 44 1.92 13.26 7.21
C ASN A 44 2.98 12.19 6.92
N ASP A 45 3.78 12.39 5.87
CA ASP A 45 4.83 11.45 5.41
C ASP A 45 4.35 10.03 5.08
N LYS A 46 3.03 9.85 4.88
CA LYS A 46 2.40 8.59 4.48
C LYS A 46 1.80 8.73 3.09
N LEU A 47 1.81 7.62 2.35
CA LEU A 47 1.09 7.49 1.10
C LEU A 47 -0.33 6.99 1.42
N TRP A 48 -1.32 7.67 0.87
CA TRP A 48 -2.74 7.33 1.04
C TRP A 48 -3.36 7.03 -0.32
N ARG A 49 -4.31 6.10 -0.36
CA ARG A 49 -5.14 5.79 -1.52
C ARG A 49 -6.60 6.11 -1.20
N VAL A 50 -7.28 6.78 -2.13
CA VAL A 50 -8.73 6.98 -2.11
C VAL A 50 -9.37 5.90 -2.99
N ALA A 51 -10.22 5.06 -2.39
CA ALA A 51 -11.00 4.04 -3.08
C ALA A 51 -12.43 4.04 -2.55
N ASN A 52 -13.42 4.30 -3.41
CA ASN A 52 -14.84 4.32 -3.04
C ASN A 52 -15.12 5.13 -1.76
N ASP A 53 -14.69 6.40 -1.75
CA ASP A 53 -14.78 7.35 -0.63
C ASP A 53 -14.04 6.94 0.66
N SER A 54 -13.35 5.81 0.65
CA SER A 54 -12.52 5.34 1.76
C SER A 54 -11.06 5.74 1.54
N LYS A 55 -10.45 6.27 2.61
CA LYS A 55 -9.04 6.65 2.66
C LYS A 55 -8.26 5.52 3.32
N LEU A 56 -7.39 4.87 2.55
CA LEU A 56 -6.58 3.71 2.99
C LEU A 56 -5.11 4.08 3.05
N GLU A 57 -4.42 3.70 4.12
CA GLU A 57 -2.97 3.88 4.23
C GLU A 57 -2.25 2.86 3.33
N CYS A 58 -1.38 3.32 2.45
CA CYS A 58 -0.53 2.44 1.66
C CYS A 58 0.63 1.94 2.52
N VAL A 59 0.75 0.62 2.64
CA VAL A 59 1.79 -0.05 3.44
C VAL A 59 2.55 -1.06 2.59
N THR A 60 3.79 -1.36 2.95
CA THR A 60 4.58 -2.39 2.27
C THR A 60 4.03 -3.78 2.57
N GLN A 61 4.40 -4.79 1.77
CA GLN A 61 4.07 -6.18 2.09
C GLN A 61 4.63 -6.61 3.44
N GLU A 62 5.82 -6.12 3.82
CA GLU A 62 6.47 -6.39 5.11
C GLU A 62 5.65 -5.79 6.26
N GLU A 63 5.24 -4.53 6.15
CA GLU A 63 4.36 -3.88 7.14
C GLU A 63 3.00 -4.58 7.23
N ALA A 64 2.43 -5.02 6.10
CA ALA A 64 1.18 -5.76 6.08
C ALA A 64 1.28 -7.13 6.77
N VAL A 65 2.43 -7.81 6.70
CA VAL A 65 2.68 -9.05 7.46
C VAL A 65 2.67 -8.77 8.95
N GLU A 66 3.39 -7.73 9.41
CA GLU A 66 3.43 -7.40 10.83
C GLU A 66 2.06 -6.96 11.38
N LEU A 67 1.31 -6.17 10.60
CA LEU A 67 -0.07 -5.81 10.94
C LEU A 67 -0.99 -7.04 11.01
N ALA A 68 -0.87 -7.98 10.07
CA ALA A 68 -1.64 -9.21 10.08
C ALA A 68 -1.29 -10.11 11.28
N ARG A 69 -0.02 -10.21 11.67
CA ARG A 69 0.40 -10.94 12.89
C ARG A 69 -0.21 -10.33 14.14
N ALA A 70 -0.18 -9.00 14.23
CA ALA A 70 -0.75 -8.28 15.36
C ALA A 70 -2.27 -8.48 15.46
N GLU A 71 -3.01 -8.34 14.36
CA GLU A 71 -4.46 -8.59 14.34
C GLU A 71 -4.81 -10.04 14.67
N HIS A 72 -4.08 -11.01 14.11
CA HIS A 72 -4.24 -12.42 14.43
C HIS A 72 -4.10 -12.67 15.94
N ALA A 73 -3.02 -12.19 16.56
CA ALA A 73 -2.77 -12.40 17.99
C ALA A 73 -3.77 -11.67 18.88
N ASN A 74 -4.04 -10.38 18.61
CA ASN A 74 -4.80 -9.52 19.51
C ASN A 74 -6.31 -9.80 19.53
N ARG A 75 -6.85 -10.44 18.48
CA ARG A 75 -8.28 -10.71 18.35
C ARG A 75 -8.67 -12.15 18.71
N GLY A 76 -7.75 -12.93 19.27
CA GLY A 76 -8.00 -14.31 19.67
C GLY A 76 -7.73 -15.31 18.55
N HIS A 77 -6.61 -15.16 17.84
CA HIS A 77 -6.16 -16.04 16.75
C HIS A 77 -7.15 -16.13 15.59
N TRP A 78 -7.62 -14.96 15.13
CA TRP A 78 -8.51 -14.89 13.97
C TRP A 78 -7.91 -15.57 12.75
N GLY A 79 -8.74 -16.33 12.04
CA GLY A 79 -8.35 -16.95 10.78
C GLY A 79 -8.08 -15.91 9.69
N ARG A 80 -7.39 -16.36 8.62
CA ARG A 80 -6.99 -15.56 7.46
C ARG A 80 -8.04 -14.57 6.98
N ASP A 81 -9.27 -15.02 6.75
CA ASP A 81 -10.28 -14.19 6.10
C ASP A 81 -10.78 -13.06 7.02
N LEU A 82 -10.83 -13.29 8.33
CA LEU A 82 -11.20 -12.25 9.32
C LEU A 82 -10.08 -11.21 9.46
N VAL A 83 -8.82 -11.65 9.52
CA VAL A 83 -7.68 -10.74 9.55
C VAL A 83 -7.62 -9.90 8.27
N LYS A 84 -7.82 -10.53 7.11
CA LYS A 84 -7.87 -9.82 5.83
C LYS A 84 -9.00 -8.78 5.83
N LEU A 85 -10.20 -9.15 6.25
CA LEU A 85 -11.35 -8.24 6.29
C LEU A 85 -11.04 -7.00 7.14
N GLN A 86 -10.50 -7.20 8.35
CA GLN A 86 -10.14 -6.11 9.26
C GLN A 86 -9.08 -5.17 8.69
N LEU A 87 -8.08 -5.71 7.98
CA LEU A 87 -7.03 -4.89 7.38
C LEU A 87 -7.52 -4.11 6.15
N MET A 88 -8.43 -4.67 5.36
CA MET A 88 -8.93 -4.04 4.14
C MET A 88 -9.69 -2.72 4.39
N ASP A 89 -10.20 -2.51 5.60
CA ASP A 89 -10.89 -1.27 5.99
C ASP A 89 -9.95 -0.10 6.23
N HIS A 90 -8.66 -0.36 6.46
CA HIS A 90 -7.71 0.66 6.93
C HIS A 90 -6.47 0.79 6.04
N ILE A 91 -6.05 -0.29 5.40
CA ILE A 91 -4.80 -0.33 4.63
C ILE A 91 -5.00 -0.78 3.19
N TYR A 92 -4.07 -0.37 2.34
CA TYR A 92 -3.87 -0.89 1.01
C TYR A 92 -2.44 -1.42 0.87
N SER A 93 -2.30 -2.73 0.67
CA SER A 93 -1.01 -3.39 0.43
C SER A 93 -1.05 -4.19 -0.88
N PRO A 94 0.02 -4.16 -1.70
CA PRO A 94 0.23 -5.14 -2.75
C PRO A 94 0.17 -6.54 -2.14
N ARG A 95 -0.51 -7.46 -2.81
CA ARG A 95 -0.58 -8.87 -2.41
C ARG A 95 -0.97 -9.10 -0.93
N LEU A 96 -1.91 -8.30 -0.40
CA LEU A 96 -2.37 -8.41 0.99
C LEU A 96 -2.72 -9.87 1.38
N ASP A 97 -3.39 -10.63 0.51
CA ASP A 97 -3.70 -12.04 0.74
C ASP A 97 -2.46 -12.89 1.04
N HIS A 98 -1.36 -12.64 0.33
CA HIS A 98 -0.08 -13.30 0.57
C HIS A 98 0.48 -12.88 1.93
N SER A 99 0.52 -11.58 2.23
CA SER A 99 0.97 -11.07 3.53
C SER A 99 0.20 -11.68 4.71
N VAL A 100 -1.13 -11.77 4.62
CA VAL A 100 -1.95 -12.40 5.67
C VAL A 100 -1.64 -13.89 5.80
N THR A 101 -1.45 -14.59 4.67
CA THR A 101 -1.12 -16.03 4.69
C THR A 101 0.28 -16.28 5.25
N THR A 102 1.22 -15.35 5.07
CA THR A 102 2.56 -15.42 5.64
C THR A 102 2.58 -15.11 7.15
N ALA A 103 1.58 -14.39 7.65
CA ALA A 103 1.51 -13.94 9.04
C ALA A 103 0.92 -14.99 10.00
N ILE A 104 0.06 -15.87 9.50
CA ILE A 104 -0.76 -16.82 10.29
C ILE A 104 -0.29 -18.25 10.06
#